data_AF-A0AAV4A0F2-F1
#
_entry.id   AF-A0AAV4A0F2-F1
#
_cell.length_a   1.000
_cell.length_b   1.000
_cell.length_c   1.000
_cell.angle_alpha   90.00
_cell.angle_beta   90.00
_cell.angle_gamma   90.00
#
_symmetry.space_group_name_H-M   'P 1'
#
loop_
_entity.id
_entity.type
_entity.pdbx_description
1 polymer ?
#
loop_
_entity_poly.entity_id
_entity_poly.type
_entity_poly.pdbx_seq_one_letter_code
_entity_poly.pdbx_strand_id
1 'polypeptide(L)'
;MSSGTLGRIEEFNPAQNGLESYIERLEQYFVANDVTTEEKRTAVLLSVIGPKAYEVLKSLIAPDKPSGKSYQELKSSLLAHYKPKPLVIYERFKFHKAIQSENESIAEYIAKLRSLAHHCEFNQFLDESLRDKFVCGLRSLKIQQRLLQTEKLTH
;
A
#
# COMPACT_ATOMS: atom_id res chain seq x y z
N MET A 1 29.19 -26.48 17.50
CA MET A 1 29.37 -26.53 16.03
C MET A 1 29.18 -25.11 15.52
N SER A 2 30.14 -24.60 14.74
CA SER A 2 30.03 -23.26 14.14
C SER A 2 28.94 -23.32 13.06
N SER A 3 27.73 -22.86 13.40
CA SER A 3 26.65 -22.73 12.43
C SER A 3 26.94 -21.51 11.58
N GLY A 4 27.56 -21.72 10.42
CA GLY A 4 27.68 -20.68 9.42
C GLY A 4 26.30 -20.22 8.96
N THR A 5 26.13 -18.93 8.72
CA THR A 5 24.89 -18.39 8.16
C THR A 5 24.65 -19.00 6.77
N LEU A 6 23.49 -19.63 6.59
CA LEU A 6 23.01 -20.17 5.32
C LEU A 6 22.53 -19.01 4.44
N GLY A 7 23.35 -18.69 3.44
CA GLY A 7 23.04 -17.72 2.39
C GLY A 7 23.16 -16.25 2.80
N ARG A 8 22.82 -15.37 1.86
CA ARG A 8 22.77 -13.92 2.03
C ARG A 8 21.41 -13.41 1.58
N ILE A 9 20.89 -12.40 2.27
CA ILE A 9 19.73 -11.62 1.84
C ILE A 9 20.23 -10.28 1.29
N GLU A 10 19.75 -9.89 0.10
CA GLU A 10 20.03 -8.55 -0.45
C GLU A 10 19.34 -7.48 0.39
N GLU A 11 19.95 -6.30 0.46
CA GLU A 11 19.38 -5.16 1.19
C GLU A 11 18.04 -4.67 0.61
N PHE A 12 17.26 -3.98 1.44
CA PHE A 12 15.99 -3.42 1.01
C PHE A 12 16.21 -2.23 0.07
N ASN A 13 15.65 -2.33 -1.15
CA ASN A 13 15.64 -1.24 -2.12
C ASN A 13 14.20 -0.83 -2.47
N PRO A 14 13.71 0.32 -1.97
CA PRO A 14 12.34 0.76 -2.22
C PRO A 14 12.05 1.11 -3.69
N ALA A 15 13.09 1.26 -4.53
CA ALA A 15 12.92 1.51 -5.97
C ALA A 15 12.70 0.23 -6.79
N GLN A 16 12.99 -0.95 -6.21
CA GLN A 16 12.92 -2.22 -6.92
C GLN A 16 11.82 -3.13 -6.37
N ASN A 17 11.69 -3.21 -5.03
CA ASN A 17 10.80 -4.16 -4.37
C ASN A 17 9.98 -3.46 -3.28
N GLY A 18 8.76 -3.95 -3.04
CA GLY A 18 7.95 -3.53 -1.90
C GLY A 18 8.54 -4.02 -0.57
N LEU A 19 8.38 -3.24 0.50
CA LEU A 19 8.88 -3.61 1.83
C LEU A 19 8.29 -4.95 2.33
N GLU A 20 7.03 -5.24 2.00
CA GLU A 20 6.36 -6.50 2.39
C GLU A 20 7.10 -7.71 1.83
N SER A 21 7.43 -7.70 0.53
CA SER A 21 8.19 -8.77 -0.10
C SER A 21 9.60 -8.93 0.48
N TYR A 22 10.24 -7.82 0.89
CA TYR A 22 11.51 -7.86 1.61
C TYR A 22 11.37 -8.53 2.98
N ILE A 23 10.32 -8.16 3.75
CA ILE A 23 10.05 -8.73 5.07
C ILE A 23 9.74 -10.22 4.98
N GLU A 24 8.94 -10.65 4.01
CA GLU A 24 8.66 -12.07 3.76
C GLU A 24 9.95 -12.88 3.53
N ARG A 25 10.86 -12.36 2.67
CA ARG A 25 12.19 -12.97 2.45
C ARG A 25 13.02 -13.01 3.73
N LEU A 26 13.00 -11.93 4.52
CA LEU A 26 13.75 -11.84 5.78
C LEU A 26 13.22 -12.84 6.82
N GLU A 27 11.90 -13.03 6.90
CA GLU A 27 11.30 -14.01 7.81
C GLU A 27 11.66 -15.45 7.40
N GLN A 28 11.73 -15.75 6.10
CA GLN A 28 12.28 -17.04 5.63
C GLN A 28 13.78 -17.17 5.96
N TYR A 29 14.55 -16.09 5.86
CA TYR A 29 15.96 -16.08 6.25
C TYR A 29 16.13 -16.39 7.74
N PHE A 30 15.24 -15.89 8.61
CA PHE A 30 15.23 -16.23 10.03
C PHE A 30 15.01 -17.72 10.26
N VAL A 31 14.03 -18.31 9.58
CA VAL A 31 13.72 -19.75 9.68
C VAL A 31 14.91 -20.58 9.22
N ALA A 32 15.50 -20.24 8.06
CA ALA A 32 16.63 -20.97 7.50
C ALA A 32 17.90 -20.90 8.37
N ASN A 33 18.04 -19.90 9.22
CA ASN A 33 19.23 -19.65 10.05
C ASN A 33 18.99 -19.84 11.55
N ASP A 34 17.89 -20.50 11.94
CA ASP A 34 17.53 -20.75 13.34
C ASP A 34 17.51 -19.47 14.21
N VAL A 35 17.06 -18.36 13.62
CA VAL A 35 16.88 -17.06 14.28
C VAL A 35 15.54 -17.05 15.02
N THR A 36 15.54 -17.66 16.20
CA THR A 36 14.32 -17.96 16.97
C THR A 36 13.93 -16.89 17.99
N THR A 37 14.87 -16.08 18.48
CA THR A 37 14.59 -15.05 19.49
C THR A 37 14.33 -13.69 18.85
N GLU A 38 13.49 -12.87 19.48
CA GLU A 38 13.18 -11.52 19.00
C GLU A 38 14.42 -10.64 18.96
N GLU A 39 15.34 -10.77 19.92
CA GLU A 39 16.60 -10.01 19.96
C GLU A 39 17.47 -10.35 18.75
N LYS A 40 17.55 -11.63 18.37
CA LYS A 40 18.29 -12.05 17.17
C LYS A 40 17.60 -11.55 15.90
N ARG A 41 16.27 -11.59 15.82
CA ARG A 41 15.52 -11.05 14.67
C ARG A 41 15.74 -9.55 14.51
N THR A 42 15.70 -8.78 15.60
CA THR A 42 16.06 -7.37 15.61
C THR A 42 17.48 -7.18 15.11
N ALA A 43 18.46 -7.88 15.68
CA ALA A 43 19.86 -7.75 15.26
C ALA A 43 20.08 -8.08 13.77
N VAL A 44 19.42 -9.12 13.26
CA VAL A 44 19.51 -9.50 11.84
C VAL A 44 18.83 -8.44 10.97
N LEU A 45 17.61 -7.98 11.28
CA LEU A 45 16.96 -6.89 10.54
C LEU A 45 17.86 -5.66 10.44
N LEU A 46 18.40 -5.18 11.56
CA LEU A 46 19.22 -3.97 11.60
C LEU A 46 20.54 -4.11 10.82
N SER A 47 21.06 -5.35 10.68
CA SER A 47 22.30 -5.61 9.95
C SER A 47 22.10 -5.81 8.44
N VAL A 48 20.92 -6.28 8.01
CA VAL A 48 20.70 -6.67 6.61
C VAL A 48 19.71 -5.77 5.84
N ILE A 49 19.04 -4.83 6.51
CA ILE A 49 18.08 -3.91 5.84
C ILE A 49 18.76 -2.91 4.89
N GLY A 50 20.06 -2.70 5.06
CA GLY A 50 20.85 -1.77 4.26
C GLY A 50 20.86 -0.34 4.82
N PRO A 51 21.86 0.46 4.44
CA PRO A 51 22.17 1.73 5.08
C PRO A 51 21.05 2.77 4.91
N LYS A 52 20.42 2.85 3.73
CA LYS A 52 19.36 3.84 3.44
C LYS A 52 18.13 3.61 4.32
N ALA A 53 17.67 2.37 4.39
CA ALA A 53 16.50 1.99 5.18
C ALA A 53 16.79 2.08 6.68
N TYR A 54 18.01 1.77 7.10
CA TYR A 54 18.44 1.93 8.49
C TYR A 54 18.46 3.39 8.95
N GLU A 55 18.91 4.33 8.12
CA GLU A 55 18.85 5.76 8.47
C GLU A 55 17.41 6.27 8.58
N VAL A 56 16.51 5.84 7.69
CA VAL A 56 15.06 6.11 7.83
C VAL A 56 14.52 5.56 9.15
N LEU A 57 14.85 4.30 9.47
CA LEU A 57 14.42 3.67 10.72
C LEU A 57 14.93 4.43 11.95
N LYS A 58 16.18 4.89 11.96
CA LYS A 58 16.73 5.73 13.02
C LYS A 58 15.93 7.03 13.17
N SER A 59 15.57 7.69 12.08
CA SER A 59 14.74 8.90 12.14
C SER A 59 13.34 8.62 12.68
N LEU A 60 12.74 7.48 12.34
CA LEU A 60 11.40 7.10 12.80
C LEU A 60 11.33 6.72 14.30
N ILE A 61 12.42 6.20 14.85
CA ILE A 61 12.49 5.68 16.23
C ILE A 61 13.04 6.71 17.22
N ALA A 62 13.59 7.83 16.74
CA ALA A 62 14.12 8.87 17.61
C ALA A 62 13.08 9.38 18.64
N PRO A 63 13.48 9.63 19.91
CA PRO A 63 14.85 9.66 20.43
C PRO A 63 15.43 8.30 20.84
N ASP A 64 14.67 7.20 20.71
CA ASP A 64 15.13 5.86 21.07
C ASP A 64 16.12 5.30 20.03
N LYS A 65 16.86 4.25 20.42
CA LYS A 65 17.73 3.49 19.51
C LYS A 65 16.93 2.35 18.87
N PRO A 66 17.07 2.08 17.55
CA PRO A 66 16.44 0.92 16.91
C PRO A 66 16.76 -0.41 17.59
N SER A 67 17.98 -0.58 18.11
CA SER A 67 18.39 -1.80 18.84
C SER A 67 17.66 -2.02 20.16
N GLY A 68 16.96 -1.01 20.69
CA GLY A 68 16.15 -1.11 21.90
C GLY A 68 14.67 -1.44 21.64
N LYS A 69 14.28 -1.66 20.39
CA LYS A 69 12.91 -2.01 20.00
C LYS A 69 12.83 -3.47 19.54
N SER A 70 11.65 -4.06 19.70
CA SER A 70 11.36 -5.40 19.18
C SER A 70 11.32 -5.41 17.65
N TYR A 71 11.51 -6.59 17.06
CA TYR A 71 11.41 -6.76 15.62
C TYR A 71 10.03 -6.33 15.11
N GLN A 72 8.96 -6.64 15.86
CA GLN A 72 7.58 -6.25 15.50
C GLN A 72 7.36 -4.74 15.49
N GLU A 73 7.92 -4.00 16.45
CA GLU A 73 7.85 -2.54 16.46
C GLU A 73 8.58 -1.94 15.24
N LEU A 74 9.81 -2.40 14.97
CA LEU A 74 10.61 -1.92 13.84
C LEU A 74 9.94 -2.25 12.49
N LYS A 75 9.45 -3.48 12.33
CA LYS A 75 8.68 -3.92 11.15
C LYS A 75 7.47 -3.01 10.93
N SER A 76 6.72 -2.72 11.99
CA SER A 76 5.52 -1.87 11.91
C SER A 76 5.87 -0.43 11.52
N SER A 77 6.92 0.16 12.09
CA SER A 77 7.40 1.50 11.72
C SER A 77 7.85 1.57 10.26
N LEU A 78 8.59 0.57 9.78
CA LEU A 78 9.02 0.49 8.38
C LEU A 78 7.81 0.35 7.44
N LEU A 79 6.85 -0.53 7.77
CA LEU A 79 5.63 -0.71 6.97
C LEU A 79 4.82 0.58 6.89
N ALA A 80 4.65 1.30 8.00
CA ALA A 80 3.96 2.58 8.00
C ALA A 80 4.65 3.64 7.14
N HIS A 81 5.99 3.62 7.04
CA HIS A 81 6.74 4.58 6.24
C HIS A 81 6.80 4.24 4.74
N TYR A 82 7.14 3.00 4.40
CA TYR A 82 7.34 2.57 3.01
C TYR A 82 6.05 2.10 2.33
N LYS A 83 5.03 1.79 3.12
CA LYS A 83 3.66 1.54 2.66
C LYS A 83 2.72 2.40 3.49
N PRO A 84 2.77 3.74 3.35
CA PRO A 84 1.81 4.59 4.02
C PRO A 84 0.43 4.10 3.60
N LYS A 85 -0.46 3.86 4.57
CA LYS A 85 -1.85 3.58 4.26
C LYS A 85 -2.31 4.66 3.29
N PRO A 86 -2.90 4.30 2.13
CA PRO A 86 -3.44 5.29 1.22
C PRO A 86 -4.27 6.27 2.04
N LEU A 87 -3.93 7.55 1.97
CA LEU A 87 -4.71 8.56 2.68
C LEU A 87 -6.09 8.53 2.04
N VAL A 88 -7.06 7.94 2.75
CA VAL A 88 -8.42 7.71 2.21
C VAL A 88 -8.99 9.00 1.61
N ILE A 89 -8.72 10.14 2.25
CA ILE A 89 -9.11 11.46 1.73
C ILE A 89 -8.48 11.81 0.38
N TYR A 90 -7.21 11.46 0.17
CA TYR A 90 -6.51 11.67 -1.10
C TYR A 90 -6.99 10.72 -2.19
N GLU A 91 -7.24 9.46 -1.86
CA GLU A 91 -7.82 8.48 -2.78
C GLU A 91 -9.22 8.89 -3.22
N ARG A 92 -10.06 9.30 -2.26
CA ARG A 92 -11.39 9.87 -2.53
C ARG A 92 -11.30 11.14 -3.36
N PHE A 93 -10.33 12.02 -3.10
CA PHE A 93 -10.10 13.20 -3.92
C PHE A 93 -9.81 12.85 -5.39
N LYS A 94 -8.91 11.88 -5.65
CA LYS A 94 -8.63 11.39 -7.00
C LYS A 94 -9.88 10.80 -7.66
N PHE A 95 -10.61 9.95 -6.93
CA PHE A 95 -11.87 9.36 -7.39
C PHE A 95 -12.89 10.45 -7.75
N HIS A 96 -13.13 11.42 -6.87
CA HIS A 96 -14.10 12.49 -7.08
C HIS A 96 -13.71 13.44 -8.22
N LYS A 97 -12.40 13.64 -8.45
CA LYS A 97 -11.91 14.41 -9.61
C LYS A 97 -11.97 13.68 -10.95
N ALA A 98 -12.16 12.37 -10.96
CA ALA A 98 -12.19 11.61 -12.22
C ALA A 98 -13.38 12.03 -13.10
N ILE A 99 -13.12 12.31 -14.37
CA ILE A 99 -14.13 12.54 -15.41
C ILE A 99 -13.79 11.67 -16.63
N GLN A 100 -14.78 11.43 -17.49
CA GLN A 100 -14.58 10.72 -18.74
C GLN A 100 -13.77 11.59 -19.72
N SER A 101 -12.65 11.07 -20.21
CA SER A 101 -11.81 11.77 -21.19
C SER A 101 -12.47 11.75 -22.59
N GLU A 102 -12.03 12.63 -23.49
CA GLU A 102 -12.60 12.79 -24.84
C GLU A 102 -12.65 11.48 -25.65
N ASN A 103 -11.59 10.70 -25.57
CA ASN A 103 -11.42 9.46 -26.33
C ASN A 103 -11.54 8.21 -25.44
N GLU A 104 -12.08 8.35 -24.23
CA GLU A 104 -12.27 7.23 -23.30
C GLU A 104 -13.67 6.66 -23.47
N SER A 105 -13.75 5.37 -23.79
CA SER A 105 -15.01 4.65 -23.86
C SER A 105 -15.68 4.55 -22.49
N ILE A 106 -16.99 4.25 -22.47
CA ILE A 106 -17.74 4.05 -21.23
C ILE A 106 -17.13 2.90 -20.41
N ALA A 107 -16.72 1.81 -21.05
CA ALA A 107 -16.14 0.65 -20.38
C ALA A 107 -14.79 0.99 -19.72
N GLU A 108 -13.93 1.73 -20.42
CA GLU A 108 -12.66 2.21 -19.87
C GLU A 108 -12.89 3.16 -18.69
N TYR A 109 -13.87 4.05 -18.81
CA TYR A 109 -14.20 4.96 -17.72
C TYR A 109 -14.68 4.23 -16.47
N ILE A 110 -15.55 3.22 -16.61
CA ILE A 110 -16.00 2.38 -15.49
C ILE A 110 -14.82 1.62 -14.86
N ALA A 111 -13.93 1.04 -15.69
CA ALA A 111 -12.74 0.36 -15.21
C ALA A 111 -11.82 1.30 -14.42
N LYS A 112 -11.63 2.54 -14.91
CA LYS A 112 -10.88 3.60 -14.21
C LYS A 112 -11.50 3.93 -12.85
N LEU A 113 -12.83 4.11 -12.79
CA LEU A 113 -13.53 4.39 -11.53
C LEU A 113 -13.40 3.25 -10.52
N ARG A 114 -13.56 1.99 -10.96
CA ARG A 114 -13.36 0.80 -10.11
C ARG A 114 -11.93 0.72 -9.55
N SER A 115 -10.94 1.00 -10.39
CA SER A 115 -9.54 1.04 -9.98
C SER A 115 -9.28 2.12 -8.91
N LEU A 116 -9.79 3.33 -9.12
CA LEU A 116 -9.64 4.43 -8.16
C LEU A 116 -10.38 4.19 -6.84
N ALA A 117 -11.51 3.48 -6.88
CA ALA A 117 -12.31 3.19 -5.68
C ALA A 117 -11.63 2.19 -4.73
N HIS A 118 -10.64 1.40 -5.20
CA HIS A 118 -10.04 0.31 -4.43
C HIS A 118 -9.47 0.73 -3.07
N HIS A 119 -8.89 1.94 -3.00
CA HIS A 119 -8.30 2.49 -1.77
C HIS A 119 -9.15 3.60 -1.12
N CYS A 120 -10.40 3.78 -1.56
CA CYS A 120 -11.27 4.83 -1.05
C CYS A 120 -12.06 4.44 0.22
N GLU A 121 -11.98 3.18 0.64
CA GLU A 121 -12.73 2.65 1.80
C GLU A 121 -14.22 3.04 1.76
N PHE A 122 -14.87 2.89 0.60
CA PHE A 122 -16.31 3.13 0.49
C PHE A 122 -17.15 2.07 1.21
N ASN A 123 -16.58 0.89 1.46
CA ASN A 123 -17.23 -0.22 2.16
C ASN A 123 -18.59 -0.54 1.52
N GLN A 124 -19.65 -0.57 2.31
CA GLN A 124 -21.02 -0.81 1.84
C GLN A 124 -21.57 0.22 0.85
N PHE A 125 -20.89 1.37 0.67
CA PHE A 125 -21.30 2.44 -0.26
C PHE A 125 -20.53 2.42 -1.58
N LEU A 126 -19.78 1.35 -1.87
CA LEU A 126 -18.94 1.26 -3.07
C LEU A 126 -19.77 1.41 -4.34
N ASP A 127 -20.88 0.69 -4.43
CA ASP A 127 -21.73 0.64 -5.61
C ASP A 127 -22.44 1.98 -5.84
N GLU A 128 -22.96 2.62 -4.79
CA GLU A 128 -23.53 3.97 -4.87
C GLU A 128 -22.47 4.99 -5.27
N SER A 129 -21.27 4.92 -4.68
CA SER A 129 -20.19 5.85 -4.99
C SER A 129 -19.75 5.73 -6.45
N LEU A 130 -19.63 4.50 -6.97
CA LEU A 130 -19.31 4.23 -8.37
C LEU A 130 -20.39 4.75 -9.31
N ARG A 131 -21.67 4.45 -9.02
CA ARG A 131 -22.82 4.91 -9.81
C ARG A 131 -22.88 6.44 -9.86
N ASP A 132 -22.86 7.08 -8.71
CA ASP A 132 -23.03 8.53 -8.59
C ASP A 132 -21.85 9.25 -9.27
N LYS A 133 -20.62 8.74 -9.10
CA LYS A 133 -19.45 9.28 -9.78
C LYS A 133 -19.49 9.04 -11.29
N PHE A 134 -19.92 7.86 -11.73
CA PHE A 134 -20.11 7.55 -13.14
C PHE A 134 -21.04 8.58 -13.78
N VAL A 135 -22.23 8.78 -13.22
CA VAL A 135 -23.19 9.78 -13.72
C VAL A 135 -22.58 11.18 -13.73
N CYS A 136 -22.00 11.63 -12.61
CA CYS A 136 -21.44 12.98 -12.49
C CYS A 136 -20.24 13.25 -13.41
N GLY A 137 -19.46 12.24 -13.77
CA GLY A 137 -18.26 12.40 -14.58
C GLY A 137 -18.40 12.00 -16.05
N LEU A 138 -19.58 11.53 -16.49
CA LEU A 138 -19.87 11.27 -17.90
C LEU A 138 -19.74 12.54 -18.75
N ARG A 139 -19.09 12.42 -19.90
CA ARG A 139 -18.91 13.53 -20.84
C ARG A 139 -20.18 13.82 -21.65
N SER A 140 -20.94 12.78 -21.99
CA SER A 140 -22.17 12.92 -22.77
C SER A 140 -23.31 13.45 -21.90
N LEU A 141 -23.57 14.76 -21.98
CA LEU A 141 -24.67 15.41 -21.27
C LEU A 141 -26.03 14.77 -21.58
N LYS A 142 -26.24 14.30 -22.81
CA LYS A 142 -27.47 13.60 -23.20
C LYS A 142 -27.66 12.29 -22.45
N ILE A 143 -26.59 11.49 -22.33
CA ILE A 143 -26.64 10.22 -21.58
C ILE A 143 -26.82 10.53 -20.08
N GLN A 144 -26.04 11.48 -19.56
CA GLN A 144 -26.13 11.91 -18.16
C GLN A 144 -27.56 12.35 -17.79
N GLN A 145 -28.18 13.22 -18.58
CA GLN A 145 -29.57 13.66 -18.36
C GLN A 145 -30.56 12.50 -18.36
N ARG A 146 -30.41 11.55 -19.29
CA ARG A 146 -31.28 10.37 -19.34
C ARG A 146 -31.13 9.49 -18.10
N LEU A 147 -29.91 9.31 -17.61
CA LEU A 147 -29.63 8.54 -16.38
C LEU A 147 -30.22 9.22 -15.15
N LEU A 148 -30.12 10.56 -15.06
CA LEU A 148 -30.69 11.34 -13.95
C LEU A 148 -32.23 11.31 -13.90
N GLN A 149 -32.90 11.01 -15.02
CA GLN A 149 -34.36 10.85 -15.10
C GLN A 149 -34.83 9.42 -14.79
N THR A 150 -33.92 8.48 -14.54
CA THR A 150 -34.26 7.08 -14.26
C THR A 150 -34.52 6.90 -12.76
N GLU A 151 -35.78 6.67 -12.36
CA GLU A 151 -36.22 6.59 -10.95
C GLU A 151 -35.46 5.55 -10.10
N LYS A 152 -34.99 4.47 -10.72
CA LYS A 152 -34.19 3.41 -10.06
C LYS A 152 -32.95 3.09 -10.88
N LEU A 153 -31.98 4.00 -10.89
CA LEU A 153 -30.67 3.69 -11.42
C LEU A 153 -29.93 2.76 -10.44
N THR A 154 -29.88 1.48 -10.77
CA THR A 154 -29.09 0.48 -10.03
C THR A 154 -27.62 0.52 -10.45
N HIS A 155 -26.77 -0.08 -9.61
CA HIS A 155 -25.33 -0.22 -9.86
C HIS A 155 -24.99 -1.20 -10.97
#